data_AF-A0A9E5Q177-F1
#
_entry.id   AF-A0A9E5Q177-F1
#
_cell.length_a   1.000
_cell.length_b   1.000
_cell.length_c   1.000
_cell.angle_alpha   90.00
_cell.angle_beta   90.00
_cell.angle_gamma   90.00
#
_symmetry.space_group_name_H-M   'P 1'
#
loop_
_entity.id
_entity.type
_entity.pdbx_description
1 polymer ?
#
loop_
_entity_poly.entity_id
_entity_poly.type
_entity_poly.pdbx_seq_one_letter_code
_entity_poly.pdbx_strand_id
1 'polypeptide(L)' 'IGSADEPKRLRGGELAVLGAGDHALIGTNASSARLLLVAGKPLHEPIARAGPFVMNTPAELRQAVDDFQSGRF' A
#
# COMPACT_ATOMS: atom_id res chain seq x y z
N ILE A 1 -15.65 -4.35 2.56
CA ILE A 1 -15.44 -4.59 1.12
C ILE A 1 -16.79 -4.46 0.46
N GLY A 2 -16.98 -3.49 -0.44
CA GLY A 2 -18.25 -3.39 -1.17
C GLY A 2 -18.51 -4.74 -1.82
N SER A 3 -19.71 -5.30 -1.61
CA SER A 3 -20.14 -6.48 -2.35
C SER A 3 -20.00 -6.18 -3.84
N ALA A 4 -19.81 -7.22 -4.65
CA ALA A 4 -19.61 -7.11 -6.09
C ALA A 4 -20.70 -6.34 -6.86
N ASP A 5 -21.75 -5.84 -6.19
CA ASP A 5 -22.91 -5.19 -6.78
C ASP A 5 -23.08 -3.68 -6.49
N GLU A 6 -22.32 -3.08 -5.56
CA GLU A 6 -22.49 -1.64 -5.27
C GLU A 6 -21.22 -0.81 -5.57
N PRO A 7 -21.24 0.07 -6.59
CA PRO A 7 -20.09 0.88 -6.94
C PRO A 7 -19.80 1.90 -5.84
N LYS A 8 -18.62 1.81 -5.23
CA LYS A 8 -18.16 2.79 -4.25
C LYS A 8 -17.70 4.06 -4.97
N ARG A 9 -18.38 5.18 -4.72
CA ARG A 9 -17.93 6.51 -5.19
C ARG A 9 -16.69 6.94 -4.41
N LEU A 10 -15.68 7.40 -5.14
CA LEU A 10 -14.43 7.94 -4.58
C LEU A 10 -14.21 9.39 -5.00
N ARG A 11 -13.63 10.18 -4.10
CA ARG A 11 -13.15 11.55 -4.35
C ARG A 11 -11.64 11.57 -4.54
N GLY A 12 -11.11 12.68 -5.05
CA GLY A 12 -9.66 12.87 -5.19
C GLY A 12 -8.95 12.76 -3.83
N GLY A 13 -7.87 11.98 -3.77
CA GLY A 13 -7.11 11.73 -2.54
C GLY A 13 -7.62 10.55 -1.70
N GLU A 14 -8.69 9.89 -2.10
CA GLU A 14 -9.19 8.70 -1.40
C GLU A 14 -8.51 7.41 -1.87
N LEU A 15 -8.33 6.48 -0.93
CA LEU A 15 -7.85 5.14 -1.18
C LEU A 15 -9.01 4.14 -1.14
N ALA A 16 -9.08 3.28 -2.15
CA ALA A 16 -9.94 2.11 -2.15
C ALA A 16 -9.12 0.83 -2.16
N VAL A 17 -9.51 -0.13 -1.32
CA VAL A 17 -8.98 -1.48 -1.32
C VAL A 17 -9.93 -2.36 -2.12
N LEU A 18 -9.42 -2.94 -3.21
CA LEU A 18 -10.16 -3.87 -4.04
C LEU A 18 -10.19 -5.25 -3.36
N GLY A 19 -11.32 -5.95 -3.51
CA GLY A 19 -11.45 -7.34 -3.07
C GLY A 19 -10.77 -8.31 -4.04
N ALA A 20 -10.88 -9.60 -3.72
CA ALA A 20 -10.46 -10.65 -4.66
C ALA A 20 -11.32 -10.61 -5.94
N GLY A 21 -10.68 -10.85 -7.08
CA GLY A 21 -11.31 -10.89 -8.40
C GLY A 21 -10.30 -10.62 -9.51
N ASP A 22 -10.69 -10.92 -10.74
CA ASP A 22 -9.82 -10.80 -11.91
C ASP A 22 -9.93 -9.43 -12.61
N HIS A 23 -10.98 -8.68 -12.29
CA HIS A 23 -11.29 -7.40 -12.93
C HIS A 23 -11.82 -6.37 -11.92
N ALA A 24 -11.55 -5.09 -12.18
CA ALA A 24 -12.12 -3.97 -11.47
C ALA A 24 -12.80 -3.02 -12.47
N LEU A 25 -14.09 -2.72 -12.24
CA LEU A 25 -14.83 -1.76 -13.05
C LEU A 25 -14.65 -0.36 -12.46
N ILE A 26 -14.17 0.56 -13.28
CA ILE A 26 -13.95 1.94 -12.90
C ILE A 26 -14.72 2.83 -13.87
N GLY A 27 -15.69 3.57 -13.34
CA GLY A 27 -16.46 4.56 -14.08
C GLY A 27 -16.22 5.96 -13.56
N THR A 28 -16.27 6.93 -14.46
CA THR A 28 -16.30 8.36 -14.11
C THR A 28 -17.63 8.94 -14.56
N ASN A 29 -18.15 9.92 -13.82
CA ASN A 29 -19.33 10.66 -14.26
C ASN A 29 -18.93 11.71 -15.32
N ALA A 30 -19.46 12.93 -15.22
CA ALA A 30 -19.27 13.99 -16.21
C ALA A 30 -17.87 14.62 -16.26
N SER A 31 -16.92 14.16 -15.43
CA SER A 31 -15.58 14.74 -15.31
C SER A 31 -14.51 13.67 -15.48
N SER A 32 -13.37 14.06 -16.04
CA SER A 32 -12.20 13.19 -16.12
C SER A 32 -11.67 12.86 -14.73
N ALA A 33 -11.19 11.62 -14.56
CA ALA A 33 -10.50 11.19 -13.35
C ALA A 33 -9.06 10.84 -13.64
N ARG A 34 -8.20 11.04 -12.64
CA ARG A 34 -6.82 10.53 -12.62
C ARG A 34 -6.71 9.63 -11.40
N LEU A 35 -6.21 8.41 -11.60
CA LEU A 35 -6.06 7.42 -10.56
C LEU A 35 -4.72 6.69 -10.69
N LEU A 36 -4.27 6.12 -9.58
CA LEU A 36 -3.16 5.17 -9.53
C LEU A 36 -3.73 3.82 -9.12
N LEU A 37 -3.55 2.80 -9.96
CA LEU A 37 -3.85 1.42 -9.62
C LEU A 37 -2.55 0.74 -9.18
N VAL A 38 -2.53 0.25 -7.94
CA VAL A 38 -1.40 -0.49 -7.36
C VAL A 38 -1.85 -1.90 -7.07
N ALA A 39 -1.15 -2.88 -7.64
CA ALA A 39 -1.37 -4.30 -7.40
C ALA A 39 -0.02 -5.01 -7.28
N GLY A 40 0.03 -6.06 -6.48
CA GLY A 40 1.24 -6.84 -6.27
C GLY A 40 0.95 -8.15 -5.56
N LYS A 41 1.81 -9.14 -5.78
CA LYS A 41 1.76 -10.39 -5.03
C LYS A 41 2.23 -10.13 -3.60
N PRO A 42 1.48 -10.55 -2.57
CA PRO A 42 1.95 -10.43 -1.19
C PRO A 42 3.29 -11.16 -1.00
N LEU A 43 4.25 -10.53 -0.32
CA LEU A 43 5.55 -11.14 -0.01
C LEU A 43 5.43 -12.27 1.03
N HIS A 44 4.40 -12.22 1.88
CA HIS A 44 4.23 -13.16 2.99
C HIS A 44 5.39 -13.20 4.00
N GLU A 45 6.15 -12.11 4.08
CA GLU A 45 7.24 -11.95 5.04
C GLU A 45 6.81 -11.04 6.20
N PRO A 46 7.38 -11.23 7.41
CA PRO A 46 7.15 -10.30 8.51
C PRO A 46 7.66 -8.90 8.16
N ILE A 47 7.01 -7.88 8.71
CA ILE A 47 7.36 -6.47 8.50
C ILE A 47 7.68 -5.85 9.86
N ALA A 48 8.92 -5.40 10.03
CA ALA A 48 9.37 -4.56 11.14
C ALA A 48 9.70 -3.16 10.60
N ARG A 49 9.07 -2.11 11.14
CA ARG A 49 9.29 -0.72 10.69
C ARG A 49 9.68 0.22 11.85
N ALA A 50 10.58 1.14 11.59
CA ALA A 50 10.90 2.28 12.45
C ALA A 50 11.29 3.48 11.60
N GLY A 51 10.44 4.51 11.56
CA GLY A 51 10.67 5.72 10.76
C GLY A 51 10.89 5.38 9.27
N PRO A 52 12.04 5.75 8.68
CA PRO A 52 12.34 5.49 7.27
C PRO A 52 12.81 4.04 6.99
N PHE A 53 12.99 3.22 8.02
CA PHE A 53 13.53 1.86 7.89
C PHE A 53 12.43 0.80 7.93
N VAL A 54 12.53 -0.17 7.01
CA VAL A 54 11.66 -1.35 6.92
C VAL A 54 12.54 -2.58 6.72
N MET A 55 12.43 -3.55 7.63
CA MET A 55 13.17 -4.82 7.64
C MET A 55 12.22 -5.99 7.94
N ASN A 56 12.72 -7.22 7.92
CA ASN A 56 11.90 -8.40 8.24
C ASN A 56 11.81 -8.65 9.75
N THR A 57 12.87 -8.40 10.51
CA THR A 57 12.91 -8.68 11.97
C THR A 57 13.21 -7.43 12.83
N PRO A 58 12.82 -7.41 14.11
CA PRO A 58 13.18 -6.33 15.03
C PRO A 58 14.69 -6.18 15.28
N ALA A 59 15.47 -7.26 15.11
CA ALA A 59 16.92 -7.24 15.28
C ALA A 59 17.60 -6.50 14.12
N GLU A 60 17.24 -6.84 12.87
CA GLU A 60 17.71 -6.13 11.67
C GLU A 60 17.31 -4.65 11.70
N LEU A 61 16.10 -4.35 12.19
CA LEU A 61 15.64 -2.97 12.29
C LEU A 61 16.48 -2.15 13.29
N ARG A 62 16.82 -2.72 14.45
CA ARG A 62 17.73 -2.06 15.42
C ARG A 62 19.10 -1.83 14.81
N GLN A 63 19.65 -2.85 14.14
CA GLN A 63 20.93 -2.73 13.44
C GLN A 63 20.92 -1.60 12.42
N ALA A 64 19.88 -1.50 11.59
CA ALA A 64 19.75 -0.46 10.57
C ALA A 64 19.71 0.95 11.18
N VAL A 65 19.04 1.11 12.31
CA VAL A 65 19.00 2.38 13.05
C VAL A 65 20.38 2.71 13.62
N ASP A 66 21.05 1.75 14.24
CA ASP A 66 22.38 1.94 14.84
C ASP A 66 23.44 2.27 13.78
N ASP A 67 23.39 1.60 12.63
CA ASP A 67 24.24 1.86 11.48
C ASP A 67 24.04 3.30 10.96
N PHE A 68 22.79 3.75 10.84
CA PHE A 68 22.48 5.12 10.44
C PHE A 68 22.99 6.15 11.46
N GLN A 69 22.76 5.93 12.76
CA GLN A 69 23.21 6.82 13.82
C GLN A 69 24.73 6.90 13.93
N SER A 70 25.42 5.82 13.59
CA SER A 70 26.88 5.74 13.63
C SER A 70 27.57 6.23 12.34
N GLY A 71 26.82 6.70 11.34
CA GLY A 71 27.37 7.21 10.08
C GLY A 71 27.97 6.13 9.18
N ARG A 72 27.50 4.87 9.30
CA ARG A 72 27.91 3.76 8.42
C ARG A 72 27.10 3.72 7.10
N PHE A 73 26.32 4.77 6.83
CA PHE A 73 25.47 4.97 5.64
C PHE A 73 25.61 6.39 5.07
#